data_AF-A0A166INM3-F1
#
_entry.id   AF-A0A166INM3-F1
#
_cell.length_a   1.000
_cell.length_b   1.000
_cell.length_c   1.000
_cell.angle_alpha   90.00
_cell.angle_beta   90.00
_cell.angle_gamma   90.00
#
_symmetry.space_group_name_H-M   'P 1'
#
loop_
_entity.id
_entity.type
_entity.pdbx_description
1 polymer ?
#
loop_
_entity_poly.entity_id
_entity_poly.type
_entity_poly.pdbx_seq_one_letter_code
_entity_poly.pdbx_strand_id
1 'polypeptide(L)'
;MTVDTGDLSVLSPQTVPIGEGPPTREQLLVHYPPKFTWQQLRTFVNSGDLGMLKRDRTLQRRYDEWAKGVKAEYGSMVNYLLTYRLQWGKPDARSRLKSKLDPPSTFSISLRNQSSLGETPSLPTIPQGAPAHFTADISPDLISIIQNDWPYSVPPNIEHTLVWTVAGIMPPNIPEPVRPRLYQDGLWGFTGYTKDSPPPSPSLLPQCLPALAEWGVTEDKLIRSPKGTEEEEAAVREAGKEIQTFVERRWSVREWETAWFVNPPRLQSVPGLAHIHVFARYKDEAEQAAWDIERA
;
A
#
# COMPACT_ATOMS: atom_id res chain seq x y z
N MET A 1 9.61 -18.20 17.49
CA MET A 1 9.19 -19.33 16.63
C MET A 1 9.84 -19.09 15.29
N THR A 2 10.69 -20.03 14.88
CA THR A 2 11.45 -19.99 13.62
C THR A 2 10.50 -19.74 12.46
N VAL A 3 10.79 -18.69 11.68
CA VAL A 3 10.14 -18.47 10.39
C VAL A 3 10.35 -19.75 9.59
N ASP A 4 9.27 -20.37 9.13
CA ASP A 4 9.34 -21.44 8.15
C ASP A 4 9.92 -20.85 6.86
N THR A 5 11.25 -20.80 6.80
CA THR A 5 11.99 -20.59 5.56
C THR A 5 11.92 -21.90 4.83
N GLY A 6 10.73 -22.23 4.29
CA GLY A 6 10.62 -23.27 3.28
C GLY A 6 11.74 -23.03 2.28
N ASP A 7 12.60 -24.04 2.13
CA ASP A 7 13.94 -23.93 1.57
C ASP A 7 13.92 -23.13 0.25
N LEU A 8 14.30 -21.85 0.32
CA LEU A 8 14.27 -20.93 -0.82
C LEU A 8 15.21 -21.41 -1.94
N SER A 9 16.09 -22.38 -1.66
CA SER A 9 16.97 -23.02 -2.64
C SER A 9 16.24 -23.89 -3.68
N VAL A 10 14.93 -24.14 -3.51
CA VAL A 10 14.13 -25.01 -4.41
C VAL A 10 13.22 -24.21 -5.38
N LEU A 11 13.14 -22.89 -5.23
CA LEU A 11 12.29 -22.06 -6.09
C LEU A 11 13.00 -21.77 -7.43
N SER A 12 12.43 -22.27 -8.51
CA SER A 12 12.93 -22.05 -9.87
C SER A 12 11.77 -21.88 -10.86
N PRO A 13 12.03 -21.37 -12.08
CA PRO A 13 11.02 -21.32 -13.12
C PRO A 13 10.42 -22.69 -13.48
N GLN A 14 11.13 -23.79 -13.20
CA GLN A 14 10.65 -25.15 -13.43
C GLN A 14 9.68 -25.63 -12.34
N THR A 15 9.90 -25.22 -11.09
CA THR A 15 9.05 -25.64 -9.95
C THR A 15 7.87 -24.68 -9.71
N VAL A 16 7.97 -23.44 -10.19
CA VAL A 16 6.96 -22.41 -10.03
C VAL A 16 6.52 -21.91 -11.42
N PRO A 17 5.50 -22.50 -12.05
CA PRO A 17 5.02 -22.03 -13.35
C PRO A 17 4.36 -20.65 -13.23
N ILE A 18 4.45 -19.86 -14.31
CA ILE A 18 3.65 -18.64 -14.44
C ILE A 18 2.19 -19.06 -14.56
N GLY A 19 1.33 -18.52 -13.70
CA GLY A 19 -0.11 -18.82 -13.68
C GLY A 19 -0.95 -17.68 -14.24
N GLU A 20 -2.26 -17.88 -14.22
CA GLU A 20 -3.26 -16.84 -14.49
C GLU A 20 -3.61 -16.06 -13.23
N GLY A 21 -4.25 -14.89 -13.40
CA GLY A 21 -4.69 -14.03 -12.30
C GLY A 21 -3.55 -13.46 -11.46
N PRO A 22 -3.84 -13.00 -10.23
CA PRO A 22 -2.84 -12.46 -9.31
C PRO A 22 -1.69 -13.45 -9.01
N PRO A 23 -0.44 -12.98 -8.85
CA PRO A 23 0.69 -13.83 -8.50
C PRO A 23 0.62 -14.40 -7.08
N THR A 24 1.25 -15.56 -6.85
CA THR A 24 1.62 -16.01 -5.49
C THR A 24 2.95 -15.39 -5.05
N ARG A 25 3.31 -15.56 -3.77
CA ARG A 25 4.61 -15.14 -3.24
C ARG A 25 5.77 -15.80 -3.98
N GLU A 26 5.67 -17.09 -4.27
CA GLU A 26 6.70 -17.86 -4.99
C GLU A 26 6.83 -17.34 -6.43
N GLN A 27 5.71 -17.00 -7.09
CA GLN A 27 5.76 -16.40 -8.42
C GLN A 27 6.42 -15.02 -8.41
N LEU A 28 6.16 -14.19 -7.39
CA LEU A 28 6.87 -12.92 -7.19
C LEU A 28 8.37 -13.13 -7.05
N LEU A 29 8.79 -14.08 -6.22
CA LEU A 29 10.21 -14.39 -6.00
C LEU A 29 10.94 -14.89 -7.26
N VAL A 30 10.30 -15.76 -8.04
CA VAL A 30 10.93 -16.43 -9.18
C VAL A 30 10.91 -15.59 -10.45
N HIS A 31 9.79 -14.92 -10.75
CA HIS A 31 9.57 -14.32 -12.09
C HIS A 31 9.62 -12.79 -12.10
N TYR A 32 9.51 -12.15 -10.93
CA TYR A 32 9.32 -10.71 -10.84
C TYR A 32 10.29 -10.12 -9.80
N PRO A 33 11.61 -10.13 -10.09
CA PRO A 33 12.62 -9.71 -9.13
C PRO A 33 12.37 -8.28 -8.65
N PRO A 34 12.62 -7.98 -7.37
CA PRO A 34 12.44 -6.65 -6.82
C PRO A 34 13.35 -5.66 -7.56
N LYS A 35 12.79 -4.50 -7.90
CA LYS A 35 13.50 -3.44 -8.64
C LYS A 35 14.02 -2.33 -7.74
N PHE A 36 13.51 -2.25 -6.52
CA PHE A 36 13.82 -1.20 -5.56
C PHE A 36 14.28 -1.79 -4.23
N THR A 37 15.24 -1.13 -3.59
CA THR A 37 15.58 -1.38 -2.19
C THR A 37 14.59 -0.67 -1.25
N TRP A 38 14.60 -1.05 0.03
CA TRP A 38 13.78 -0.35 1.02
C TRP A 38 14.14 1.14 1.14
N GLN A 39 15.43 1.47 1.11
CA GLN A 39 15.89 2.86 1.11
C GLN A 39 15.37 3.63 -0.11
N GLN A 40 15.44 3.05 -1.31
CA GLN A 40 14.92 3.69 -2.52
C GLN A 40 13.42 3.93 -2.43
N LEU A 41 12.63 2.95 -1.97
CA LEU A 41 11.19 3.10 -1.77
C LEU A 41 10.87 4.26 -0.81
N ARG A 42 11.54 4.32 0.34
CA ARG A 42 11.37 5.43 1.29
C ARG A 42 11.75 6.78 0.67
N THR A 43 12.85 6.85 -0.10
CA THR A 43 13.24 8.07 -0.83
C THR A 43 12.17 8.48 -1.85
N PHE A 44 11.62 7.54 -2.62
CA PHE A 44 10.57 7.84 -3.60
C PHE A 44 9.31 8.36 -2.94
N VAL A 45 8.83 7.69 -1.88
CA VAL A 45 7.68 8.16 -1.09
C VAL A 45 7.93 9.57 -0.55
N ASN A 46 9.13 9.83 -0.01
CA ASN A 46 9.42 11.13 0.59
C ASN A 46 9.65 12.26 -0.43
N SER A 47 9.91 11.91 -1.70
CA SER A 47 10.30 12.88 -2.72
C SER A 47 9.15 13.69 -3.33
N GLY A 48 7.89 13.32 -3.07
CA GLY A 48 6.70 14.03 -3.56
C GLY A 48 6.19 13.63 -4.94
N ASP A 49 6.88 12.73 -5.67
CA ASP A 49 6.33 12.13 -6.90
C ASP A 49 6.10 10.61 -6.73
N LEU A 50 4.91 10.28 -6.23
CA LEU A 50 4.47 8.89 -6.05
C LEU A 50 4.36 8.12 -7.38
N GLY A 51 4.42 8.81 -8.53
CA GLY A 51 4.48 8.19 -9.85
C GLY A 51 5.74 7.37 -10.10
N MET A 52 6.78 7.53 -9.26
CA MET A 52 8.00 6.74 -9.31
C MET A 52 7.84 5.33 -8.71
N LEU A 53 6.79 5.08 -7.94
CA LEU A 53 6.53 3.76 -7.41
C LEU A 53 5.99 2.87 -8.53
N LYS A 54 6.85 2.01 -9.06
CA LYS A 54 6.55 1.16 -10.22
C LYS A 54 6.40 -0.30 -9.87
N ARG A 55 5.64 -0.99 -10.70
CA ARG A 55 5.55 -2.45 -10.78
C ARG A 55 6.53 -2.96 -11.83
N ASP A 56 7.02 -4.18 -11.65
CA ASP A 56 7.82 -4.89 -12.64
C ASP A 56 7.07 -4.90 -13.98
N ARG A 57 7.77 -4.64 -15.08
CA ARG A 57 7.14 -4.49 -16.40
C ARG A 57 6.47 -5.76 -16.89
N THR A 58 7.00 -6.92 -16.53
CA THR A 58 6.39 -8.21 -16.90
C THR A 58 5.16 -8.47 -16.04
N LEU A 59 5.21 -8.15 -14.74
CA LEU A 59 4.05 -8.22 -13.87
C LEU A 59 2.96 -7.21 -14.28
N GLN A 60 3.35 -6.01 -14.72
CA GLN A 60 2.44 -5.00 -15.26
C GLN A 60 1.69 -5.53 -16.49
N ARG A 61 2.38 -6.15 -17.45
CA ARG A 61 1.72 -6.77 -18.61
C ARG A 61 0.71 -7.86 -18.20
N ARG A 62 1.05 -8.68 -17.20
CA ARG A 62 0.14 -9.71 -16.66
C ARG A 62 -1.08 -9.07 -15.99
N TYR A 63 -0.89 -8.00 -15.23
CA TYR A 63 -1.99 -7.22 -14.64
C TYR A 63 -2.89 -6.62 -15.74
N ASP A 64 -2.31 -6.00 -16.76
CA ASP A 64 -3.08 -5.36 -17.84
C ASP A 64 -3.95 -6.38 -18.59
N GLU A 65 -3.44 -7.58 -18.84
CA GLU A 65 -4.20 -8.67 -19.46
C GLU A 65 -5.31 -9.19 -18.55
N TRP A 66 -4.99 -9.47 -17.29
CA TRP A 66 -6.00 -9.87 -16.30
C TRP A 66 -7.10 -8.83 -16.13
N ALA A 67 -6.74 -7.54 -16.11
CA ALA A 67 -7.69 -6.44 -15.96
C ALA A 67 -8.67 -6.33 -17.13
N LYS A 68 -8.30 -6.76 -18.35
CA LYS A 68 -9.24 -6.85 -19.47
C LYS A 68 -10.34 -7.87 -19.20
N GLY A 69 -9.96 -9.07 -18.73
CA GLY A 69 -10.91 -10.12 -18.36
C GLY A 69 -11.87 -9.66 -17.25
N VAL A 70 -11.33 -9.04 -16.20
CA VAL A 70 -12.12 -8.47 -15.10
C VAL A 70 -13.12 -7.42 -15.60
N LYS A 71 -12.69 -6.51 -16.49
CA LYS A 71 -13.59 -5.49 -17.05
C LYS A 71 -14.66 -6.09 -17.95
N ALA A 72 -14.35 -7.17 -18.68
CA ALA A 72 -15.33 -7.87 -19.49
C ALA A 72 -16.38 -8.60 -18.63
N GLU A 73 -15.96 -9.21 -17.52
CA GLU A 73 -16.85 -9.98 -16.62
C GLU A 73 -17.70 -9.07 -15.71
N TYR A 74 -17.09 -8.06 -15.06
CA TYR A 74 -17.76 -7.20 -14.07
C TYR A 74 -18.21 -5.85 -14.65
N GLY A 75 -17.91 -5.56 -15.91
CA GLY A 75 -18.14 -4.27 -16.57
C GLY A 75 -17.13 -3.17 -16.19
N SER A 76 -16.57 -3.20 -14.98
CA SER A 76 -15.51 -2.29 -14.55
C SER A 76 -14.66 -2.86 -13.41
N MET A 77 -13.47 -2.29 -13.19
CA MET A 77 -12.63 -2.64 -12.04
C MET A 77 -13.30 -2.26 -10.71
N VAL A 78 -14.03 -1.13 -10.68
CA VAL A 78 -14.81 -0.70 -9.50
C VAL A 78 -15.85 -1.75 -9.13
N ASN A 79 -16.61 -2.24 -10.11
CA ASN A 79 -17.62 -3.27 -9.88
C ASN A 79 -17.00 -4.58 -9.37
N TYR A 80 -15.87 -5.00 -9.94
CA TYR A 80 -15.12 -6.15 -9.43
C TYR A 80 -14.71 -5.96 -7.97
N LEU A 81 -14.19 -4.78 -7.63
CA LEU A 81 -13.79 -4.48 -6.25
C LEU A 81 -14.98 -4.54 -5.30
N LEU A 82 -16.10 -3.89 -5.62
CA LEU A 82 -17.27 -3.81 -4.74
C LEU A 82 -18.07 -5.11 -4.65
N THR A 83 -18.16 -5.87 -5.73
CA THR A 83 -18.96 -7.12 -5.77
C THR A 83 -18.18 -8.30 -5.23
N TYR A 84 -16.88 -8.33 -5.50
CA TYR A 84 -16.03 -9.48 -5.22
C TYR A 84 -14.93 -9.11 -4.23
N ARG A 85 -13.98 -8.26 -4.60
CA ARG A 85 -12.69 -8.24 -3.90
C ARG A 85 -12.72 -7.66 -2.48
N LEU A 86 -13.47 -6.58 -2.27
CA LEU A 86 -13.51 -5.84 -1.00
C LEU A 86 -14.52 -6.50 -0.05
N GLN A 87 -14.01 -6.94 1.10
CA GLN A 87 -14.81 -7.58 2.14
C GLN A 87 -14.85 -6.63 3.35
N TRP A 88 -15.70 -5.60 3.27
CA TRP A 88 -15.83 -4.57 4.31
C TRP A 88 -16.06 -5.18 5.70
N GLY A 89 -15.32 -4.70 6.70
CA GLY A 89 -15.37 -5.21 8.07
C GLY A 89 -14.80 -6.61 8.30
N LYS A 90 -14.28 -7.28 7.26
CA LYS A 90 -13.79 -8.67 7.34
C LYS A 90 -12.30 -8.76 7.00
N PRO A 91 -11.58 -9.75 7.56
CA PRO A 91 -10.21 -10.06 7.15
C PRO A 91 -10.13 -10.41 5.65
N ASP A 92 -8.96 -10.15 5.03
CA ASP A 92 -8.72 -10.49 3.63
C ASP A 92 -8.66 -12.02 3.44
N ALA A 93 -9.76 -12.60 2.97
CA ALA A 93 -9.83 -14.02 2.70
C ALA A 93 -9.45 -14.39 1.26
N ARG A 94 -9.26 -13.39 0.36
CA ARG A 94 -9.19 -13.61 -1.09
C ARG A 94 -7.80 -13.42 -1.67
N SER A 95 -6.92 -12.66 -1.01
CA SER A 95 -5.55 -12.50 -1.47
C SER A 95 -4.78 -13.82 -1.46
N ARG A 96 -3.98 -14.01 -2.52
CA ARG A 96 -2.95 -15.05 -2.62
C ARG A 96 -1.67 -14.69 -1.88
N LEU A 97 -1.49 -13.42 -1.56
CA LEU A 97 -0.42 -12.89 -0.70
C LEU A 97 -0.95 -12.79 0.74
N LYS A 98 -0.17 -13.22 1.71
CA LYS A 98 -0.55 -13.21 3.13
C LYS A 98 0.22 -12.14 3.88
N SER A 99 -0.44 -11.57 4.89
CA SER A 99 0.22 -10.69 5.85
C SER A 99 0.66 -11.48 7.07
N LYS A 100 1.77 -11.09 7.70
CA LYS A 100 2.12 -11.59 9.04
C LYS A 100 1.09 -11.19 10.10
N LEU A 101 0.26 -10.19 9.81
CA LEU A 101 -0.83 -9.75 10.68
C LEU A 101 -2.12 -10.54 10.47
N ASP A 102 -2.14 -11.49 9.53
CA ASP A 102 -3.30 -12.38 9.36
C ASP A 102 -3.42 -13.28 10.60
N PRO A 103 -4.65 -13.53 11.10
CA PRO A 103 -4.84 -14.41 12.23
C PRO A 103 -4.35 -15.83 11.89
N PRO A 104 -3.78 -16.56 12.87
CA PRO A 104 -3.38 -17.96 12.66
C PRO A 104 -4.59 -18.74 12.14
N SER A 105 -4.39 -19.50 11.06
CA SER A 105 -5.43 -20.24 10.35
C SER A 105 -6.10 -21.30 11.24
N THR A 106 -7.01 -20.89 12.11
CA THR A 106 -7.81 -21.79 12.97
C THR A 106 -9.21 -22.03 12.42
N PHE A 107 -9.62 -21.34 11.35
CA PHE A 107 -10.92 -21.58 10.73
C PHE A 107 -10.84 -21.52 9.21
N SER A 108 -10.62 -22.70 8.60
CA SER A 108 -11.04 -22.98 7.24
C SER A 108 -12.58 -22.98 7.19
N ILE A 109 -13.20 -21.80 7.22
CA ILE A 109 -14.59 -21.70 6.79
C ILE A 109 -14.54 -21.79 5.27
N SER A 110 -15.05 -22.91 4.74
CA SER A 110 -15.46 -23.00 3.33
C SER A 110 -16.55 -21.96 3.10
N LEU A 111 -16.13 -20.73 2.76
CA LEU A 111 -17.02 -19.70 2.23
C LEU A 111 -17.41 -20.15 0.82
N ARG A 112 -18.50 -20.91 0.74
CA ARG A 112 -19.25 -21.07 -0.51
C ARG A 112 -19.61 -19.67 -1.00
N ASN A 113 -19.37 -19.41 -2.28
CA ASN A 113 -19.85 -18.22 -2.98
C ASN A 113 -21.37 -18.08 -2.78
N GLN A 114 -21.78 -17.29 -1.82
CA GLN A 114 -23.07 -16.61 -1.86
C GLN A 114 -22.81 -15.23 -2.44
N SER A 115 -22.54 -15.18 -3.74
CA SER A 115 -22.94 -14.03 -4.51
C SER A 115 -24.45 -14.11 -4.64
N SER A 116 -25.19 -13.28 -3.90
CA SER A 116 -26.57 -12.96 -4.24
C SER A 116 -26.55 -12.33 -5.64
N LEU A 117 -26.68 -13.17 -6.67
CA LEU A 117 -26.92 -12.73 -8.05
C LEU A 117 -28.24 -11.95 -8.05
N GLY A 118 -28.18 -10.62 -7.86
CA GLY A 118 -29.35 -9.76 -7.87
C GLY A 118 -29.20 -8.43 -7.13
N GLU A 119 -28.31 -8.30 -6.15
CA GLU A 119 -28.08 -7.02 -5.47
C GLU A 119 -26.99 -6.22 -6.20
N THR A 120 -27.32 -4.97 -6.56
CA THR A 120 -26.32 -4.02 -7.05
C THR A 120 -25.27 -3.79 -5.95
N PRO A 121 -23.97 -3.96 -6.24
CA PRO A 121 -22.91 -3.74 -5.26
C PRO A 121 -22.94 -2.28 -4.80
N SER A 122 -23.40 -2.03 -3.57
CA SER A 122 -23.41 -0.71 -2.95
C SER A 122 -22.30 -0.59 -1.92
N LEU A 123 -21.74 0.62 -1.79
CA LEU A 123 -20.81 0.93 -0.71
C LEU A 123 -21.50 0.82 0.65
N PRO A 124 -20.79 0.40 1.72
CA PRO A 124 -21.23 0.64 3.09
C PRO A 124 -21.68 2.08 3.29
N THR A 125 -22.82 2.26 3.95
CA THR A 125 -23.32 3.59 4.30
C THR A 125 -22.59 4.10 5.53
N ILE A 126 -22.05 5.32 5.46
CA ILE A 126 -21.46 5.98 6.62
C ILE A 126 -22.59 6.31 7.62
N PRO A 127 -22.53 5.83 8.87
CA PRO A 127 -23.56 6.11 9.87
C PRO A 127 -23.75 7.59 10.13
N GLN A 128 -24.98 8.00 10.44
CA GLN A 128 -25.26 9.39 10.83
C GLN A 128 -24.44 9.77 12.06
N GLY A 129 -23.70 10.88 11.97
CA GLY A 129 -22.81 11.37 13.04
C GLY A 129 -21.40 10.80 13.03
N ALA A 130 -21.11 9.79 12.20
CA ALA A 130 -19.73 9.37 11.95
C ALA A 130 -18.99 10.43 11.12
N PRO A 131 -17.66 10.58 11.28
CA PRO A 131 -16.86 11.45 10.43
C PRO A 131 -17.02 11.08 8.94
N ALA A 132 -17.23 12.10 8.09
CA ALA A 132 -17.29 11.90 6.64
C ALA A 132 -15.90 11.68 5.99
N HIS A 133 -14.84 11.85 6.77
CA HIS A 133 -13.46 11.65 6.34
C HIS A 133 -12.79 10.56 7.18
N PHE A 134 -11.67 10.04 6.68
CA PHE A 134 -10.90 9.01 7.33
C PHE A 134 -10.32 9.51 8.66
N THR A 135 -10.58 8.78 9.73
CA THR A 135 -10.01 9.00 11.05
C THR A 135 -9.30 7.74 11.54
N ALA A 136 -8.39 7.89 12.50
CA ALA A 136 -7.59 6.80 13.04
C ALA A 136 -8.42 5.78 13.83
N ASP A 137 -9.64 6.14 14.23
CA ASP A 137 -10.63 5.33 14.91
C ASP A 137 -11.80 4.91 13.99
N ILE A 138 -11.62 5.03 12.67
CA ILE A 138 -12.63 4.65 11.68
C ILE A 138 -13.15 3.23 11.94
N SER A 139 -14.47 3.06 11.83
CA SER A 139 -15.12 1.76 12.03
C SER A 139 -14.56 0.72 11.05
N PRO A 140 -14.28 -0.52 11.50
CA PRO A 140 -13.89 -1.63 10.63
C PRO A 140 -14.88 -1.85 9.47
N ASP A 141 -16.16 -1.61 9.67
CA ASP A 141 -17.21 -1.79 8.65
C ASP A 141 -17.10 -0.79 7.49
N LEU A 142 -16.35 0.30 7.67
CA LEU A 142 -16.12 1.34 6.67
C LEU A 142 -14.78 1.19 5.94
N ILE A 143 -14.02 0.14 6.26
CA ILE A 143 -12.73 -0.16 5.65
C ILE A 143 -12.63 -1.61 5.17
N SER A 144 -11.75 -1.83 4.20
CA SER A 144 -11.30 -3.16 3.81
C SER A 144 -9.79 -3.14 3.66
N ILE A 145 -9.10 -3.86 4.53
CA ILE A 145 -7.64 -3.95 4.54
C ILE A 145 -7.24 -5.24 3.82
N ILE A 146 -6.55 -5.11 2.69
CA ILE A 146 -6.19 -6.24 1.83
C ILE A 146 -4.72 -6.18 1.42
N GLN A 147 -4.11 -7.33 1.13
CA GLN A 147 -2.84 -7.31 0.42
C GLN A 147 -3.08 -6.86 -1.03
N ASN A 148 -2.17 -6.06 -1.58
CA ASN A 148 -2.22 -5.67 -2.97
C ASN A 148 -1.94 -6.90 -3.85
N ASP A 149 -2.98 -7.43 -4.47
CA ASP A 149 -2.90 -8.58 -5.39
C ASP A 149 -1.86 -8.39 -6.48
N TRP A 150 -1.57 -7.14 -6.86
CA TRP A 150 -0.62 -6.77 -7.90
C TRP A 150 0.39 -5.76 -7.35
N PRO A 151 1.32 -6.20 -6.49
CA PRO A 151 2.17 -5.28 -5.75
C PRO A 151 3.10 -4.49 -6.68
N TYR A 152 3.66 -3.40 -6.15
CA TYR A 152 4.77 -2.71 -6.80
C TYR A 152 6.04 -3.53 -6.61
N SER A 153 7.14 -3.11 -7.25
CA SER A 153 8.43 -3.78 -7.20
C SER A 153 9.13 -3.58 -5.85
N VAL A 154 8.60 -4.19 -4.81
CA VAL A 154 9.11 -4.11 -3.44
C VAL A 154 9.99 -5.32 -3.09
N PRO A 155 10.98 -5.17 -2.18
CA PRO A 155 11.72 -6.30 -1.63
C PRO A 155 10.81 -7.40 -1.05
N PRO A 156 11.20 -8.69 -1.09
CA PRO A 156 10.36 -9.81 -0.66
C PRO A 156 9.94 -9.83 0.82
N ASN A 157 10.61 -9.03 1.65
CA ASN A 157 10.31 -8.87 3.07
C ASN A 157 9.40 -7.65 3.35
N ILE A 158 8.89 -7.00 2.30
CA ILE A 158 7.96 -5.88 2.39
C ILE A 158 6.59 -6.32 1.90
N GLU A 159 5.60 -6.17 2.77
CA GLU A 159 4.19 -6.32 2.42
C GLU A 159 3.68 -5.02 1.78
N HIS A 160 2.91 -5.13 0.70
CA HIS A 160 2.24 -3.99 0.09
C HIS A 160 0.74 -4.11 0.37
N THR A 161 0.30 -3.44 1.42
CA THR A 161 -1.09 -3.48 1.89
C THR A 161 -1.87 -2.29 1.34
N LEU A 162 -3.14 -2.49 1.04
CA LEU A 162 -4.11 -1.46 0.69
C LEU A 162 -5.14 -1.35 1.81
N VAL A 163 -5.38 -0.13 2.29
CA VAL A 163 -6.48 0.19 3.20
C VAL A 163 -7.53 0.95 2.39
N TRP A 164 -8.57 0.24 1.94
CA TRP A 164 -9.70 0.83 1.25
C TRP A 164 -10.67 1.43 2.26
N THR A 165 -11.28 2.54 1.91
CA THR A 165 -12.29 3.20 2.75
C THR A 165 -13.42 3.79 1.90
N VAL A 166 -14.61 3.82 2.48
CA VAL A 166 -15.75 4.57 1.91
C VAL A 166 -15.72 6.06 2.27
N ALA A 167 -14.92 6.44 3.28
CA ALA A 167 -14.79 7.82 3.73
C ALA A 167 -13.79 8.61 2.86
N GLY A 168 -13.93 9.93 2.81
CA GLY A 168 -12.94 10.78 2.13
C GLY A 168 -11.60 10.73 2.87
N ILE A 169 -10.48 10.50 2.19
CA ILE A 169 -9.16 10.46 2.87
C ILE A 169 -8.70 11.86 3.30
N MET A 170 -8.97 12.87 2.46
CA MET A 170 -8.54 14.24 2.72
C MET A 170 -9.38 14.84 3.86
N PRO A 171 -8.76 15.48 4.87
CA PRO A 171 -9.52 16.13 5.93
C PRO A 171 -10.32 17.32 5.36
N PRO A 172 -11.47 17.66 5.97
CA PRO A 172 -12.37 18.68 5.44
C PRO A 172 -11.79 20.11 5.52
N ASN A 173 -10.89 20.37 6.47
CA ASN A 173 -10.37 21.71 6.78
C ASN A 173 -8.90 21.88 6.34
N ILE A 174 -8.58 21.51 5.10
CA ILE A 174 -7.24 21.72 4.54
C ILE A 174 -7.02 23.23 4.29
N PRO A 175 -5.95 23.85 4.85
CA PRO A 175 -5.62 25.24 4.56
C PRO A 175 -5.41 25.50 3.06
N GLU A 176 -5.95 26.61 2.55
CA GLU A 176 -5.84 26.99 1.13
C GLU A 176 -4.41 26.90 0.56
N PRO A 177 -3.36 27.39 1.24
CA PRO A 177 -2.01 27.41 0.67
C PRO A 177 -1.46 26.00 0.36
N VAL A 178 -1.80 25.00 1.17
CA VAL A 178 -1.29 23.63 1.00
C VAL A 178 -2.18 22.74 0.15
N ARG A 179 -3.43 23.15 -0.10
CA ARG A 179 -4.40 22.33 -0.83
C ARG A 179 -3.90 21.95 -2.23
N PRO A 180 -3.41 22.87 -3.09
CA PRO A 180 -2.92 22.49 -4.42
C PRO A 180 -1.83 21.42 -4.36
N ARG A 181 -0.93 21.52 -3.37
CA ARG A 181 0.13 20.54 -3.14
C ARG A 181 -0.41 19.18 -2.72
N LEU A 182 -1.43 19.11 -1.87
CA LEU A 182 -2.03 17.81 -1.49
C LEU A 182 -2.72 17.12 -2.68
N TYR A 183 -3.37 17.89 -3.55
CA TYR A 183 -3.97 17.34 -4.78
C TYR A 183 -2.92 16.95 -5.83
N GLN A 184 -1.77 17.63 -5.84
CA GLN A 184 -0.66 17.26 -6.72
C GLN A 184 0.15 16.11 -6.13
N ASP A 185 0.73 16.23 -4.97
CA ASP A 185 1.74 15.28 -4.50
C ASP A 185 1.09 14.09 -3.75
N GLY A 186 -0.12 14.26 -3.25
CA GLY A 186 -0.80 13.29 -2.38
C GLY A 186 -0.46 13.50 -0.91
N LEU A 187 -0.61 12.43 -0.11
CA LEU A 187 -0.19 12.37 1.28
C LEU A 187 0.77 11.21 1.48
N TRP A 188 1.71 11.33 2.41
CA TRP A 188 2.61 10.25 2.78
C TRP A 188 3.16 10.42 4.19
N GLY A 189 3.71 9.34 4.72
CA GLY A 189 4.40 9.35 6.00
C GLY A 189 5.12 8.04 6.27
N PHE A 190 5.77 7.99 7.44
CA PHE A 190 6.63 6.89 7.85
C PHE A 190 6.39 6.56 9.31
N THR A 191 6.43 5.28 9.68
CA THR A 191 6.32 4.83 11.07
C THR A 191 7.43 3.83 11.39
N GLY A 192 7.78 3.70 12.67
CA GLY A 192 8.68 2.66 13.15
C GLY A 192 10.14 2.79 12.71
N TYR A 193 10.56 3.92 12.15
CA TYR A 193 11.97 4.20 11.89
C TYR A 193 12.74 4.46 13.20
N THR A 194 14.03 4.14 13.22
CA THR A 194 14.94 4.44 14.34
C THR A 194 15.62 5.79 14.14
N LYS A 195 16.27 6.31 15.19
CA LYS A 195 17.07 7.55 15.07
C LYS A 195 18.22 7.41 14.07
N ASP A 196 18.77 6.21 13.94
CA ASP A 196 19.89 5.91 13.05
C ASP A 196 19.47 5.60 11.60
N SER A 197 18.18 5.39 11.34
CA SER A 197 17.63 5.16 10.00
C SER A 197 16.36 6.00 9.77
N PRO A 198 16.43 7.33 9.87
CA PRO A 198 15.28 8.20 9.66
C PRO A 198 14.79 8.12 8.21
N PRO A 199 13.57 8.62 7.91
CA PRO A 199 13.10 8.75 6.54
C PRO A 199 14.13 9.48 5.67
N PRO A 200 14.56 8.90 4.52
CA PRO A 200 15.62 9.49 3.71
C PRO A 200 15.24 10.87 3.17
N SER A 201 16.19 11.80 3.15
CA SER A 201 15.98 13.13 2.56
C SER A 201 15.63 13.02 1.06
N PRO A 202 14.68 13.82 0.56
CA PRO A 202 14.41 13.94 -0.88
C PRO A 202 15.64 14.30 -1.73
N SER A 203 16.67 14.89 -1.11
CA SER A 203 17.95 15.20 -1.77
C SER A 203 18.73 13.95 -2.22
N LEU A 204 18.40 12.76 -1.72
CA LEU A 204 18.98 11.50 -2.17
C LEU A 204 18.36 10.97 -3.47
N LEU A 205 17.29 11.61 -3.97
CA LEU A 205 16.59 11.15 -5.16
C LEU A 205 17.50 10.98 -6.39
N PRO A 206 18.43 11.90 -6.74
CA PRO A 206 19.30 11.73 -7.90
C PRO A 206 20.11 10.42 -7.88
N GLN A 207 20.52 9.96 -6.69
CA GLN A 207 21.24 8.70 -6.51
C GLN A 207 20.33 7.47 -6.71
N CYS A 208 19.02 7.63 -6.56
CA CYS A 208 18.02 6.57 -6.71
C CYS A 208 17.45 6.47 -8.13
N LEU A 209 17.54 7.54 -8.94
CA LEU A 209 17.00 7.58 -10.31
C LEU A 209 17.51 6.48 -11.26
N PRO A 210 18.77 5.99 -11.18
CA PRO A 210 19.20 4.87 -12.02
C PRO A 210 18.34 3.61 -11.88
N ALA A 211 17.74 3.38 -10.70
CA ALA A 211 16.82 2.26 -10.49
C ALA A 211 15.52 2.40 -11.31
N LEU A 212 15.17 3.62 -11.73
CA LEU A 212 13.98 3.91 -12.53
C LEU A 212 14.27 4.02 -14.04
N ALA A 213 15.52 3.83 -14.46
CA ALA A 213 15.95 4.01 -15.84
C ALA A 213 15.14 3.17 -16.83
N GLU A 214 14.73 1.95 -16.45
CA GLU A 214 13.90 1.12 -17.33
C GLU A 214 12.59 1.83 -17.68
N TRP A 215 11.93 2.54 -16.76
CA TRP A 215 10.69 3.30 -16.99
C TRP A 215 10.91 4.67 -17.66
N GLY A 216 12.15 5.05 -17.97
CA GLY A 216 12.47 6.32 -18.63
C GLY A 216 12.20 7.55 -17.75
N VAL A 217 12.18 7.37 -16.42
CA VAL A 217 12.06 8.45 -15.45
C VAL A 217 13.39 9.17 -15.36
N THR A 218 13.35 10.49 -15.52
CA THR A 218 14.49 11.40 -15.44
C THR A 218 14.10 12.58 -14.55
N GLU A 219 15.09 13.31 -14.01
CA GLU A 219 14.84 14.37 -13.04
C GLU A 219 13.95 15.49 -13.59
N ASP A 220 14.08 15.82 -14.87
CA ASP A 220 13.29 16.81 -15.60
C ASP A 220 11.82 16.43 -15.79
N LYS A 221 11.47 15.14 -15.59
CA LYS A 221 10.08 14.64 -15.73
C LYS A 221 9.35 14.50 -14.41
N LEU A 222 10.01 14.78 -13.29
CA LEU A 222 9.43 14.64 -11.97
C LEU A 222 8.35 15.70 -11.74
N ILE A 223 7.19 15.26 -11.27
CA ILE A 223 6.09 16.14 -10.92
C ILE A 223 6.12 16.32 -9.40
N ARG A 224 6.75 17.40 -8.93
CA ARG A 224 6.92 17.70 -7.50
C ARG A 224 6.57 19.15 -7.22
N SER A 225 5.91 19.42 -6.11
CA SER A 225 5.76 20.78 -5.61
C SER A 225 7.09 21.29 -5.04
N PRO A 226 7.39 22.60 -5.12
CA PRO A 226 8.51 23.17 -4.37
C PRO A 226 8.28 22.97 -2.86
N LYS A 227 9.38 22.98 -2.10
CA LYS A 227 9.30 22.94 -0.64
C LYS A 227 8.54 24.18 -0.15
N GLY A 228 7.56 23.97 0.74
CA GLY A 228 6.77 25.05 1.33
C GLY A 228 7.49 25.72 2.50
N THR A 229 6.83 26.70 3.11
CA THR A 229 7.25 27.27 4.40
C THR A 229 7.15 26.25 5.52
N GLU A 230 7.73 26.52 6.69
CA GLU A 230 7.64 25.60 7.83
C GLU A 230 6.18 25.35 8.26
N GLU A 231 5.34 26.38 8.18
CA GLU A 231 3.90 26.31 8.46
C GLU A 231 3.16 25.47 7.43
N GLU A 232 3.50 25.61 6.15
CA GLU A 232 2.91 24.79 5.08
C GLU A 232 3.31 23.32 5.22
N GLU A 233 4.58 23.03 5.50
CA GLU A 233 5.04 21.66 5.76
C GLU A 233 4.38 21.07 7.02
N ALA A 234 4.13 21.90 8.04
CA ALA A 234 3.39 21.46 9.23
C ALA A 234 1.93 21.16 8.91
N ALA A 235 1.27 21.97 8.10
CA ALA A 235 -0.10 21.74 7.67
C ALA A 235 -0.24 20.48 6.79
N VAL A 236 0.74 20.19 5.92
CA VAL A 236 0.77 18.92 5.15
C VAL A 236 0.91 17.72 6.10
N ARG A 237 1.77 17.80 7.13
CA ARG A 237 1.89 16.75 8.15
C ARG A 237 0.60 16.56 8.94
N GLU A 238 -0.04 17.66 9.36
CA GLU A 238 -1.32 17.59 10.08
C GLU A 238 -2.42 16.96 9.21
N ALA A 239 -2.44 17.22 7.90
CA ALA A 239 -3.41 16.61 7.00
C ALA A 239 -3.28 15.08 6.90
N GLY A 240 -2.08 14.54 7.16
CA GLY A 240 -1.80 13.10 7.16
C GLY A 240 -1.92 12.41 8.54
N LYS A 241 -2.20 13.16 9.61
CA LYS A 241 -2.06 12.70 11.00
C LYS A 241 -2.99 11.54 11.38
N GLU A 242 -4.22 11.55 10.89
CA GLU A 242 -5.16 10.46 11.14
C GLU A 242 -4.69 9.15 10.49
N ILE A 243 -4.12 9.23 9.28
CA ILE A 243 -3.52 8.08 8.60
C ILE A 243 -2.28 7.60 9.35
N GLN A 244 -1.40 8.52 9.73
CA GLN A 244 -0.21 8.22 10.53
C GLN A 244 -0.60 7.44 11.80
N THR A 245 -1.56 7.96 12.55
CA THR A 245 -2.02 7.37 13.81
C THR A 245 -2.68 5.99 13.57
N PHE A 246 -3.48 5.84 12.51
CA PHE A 246 -4.04 4.55 12.12
C PHE A 246 -2.96 3.52 11.84
N VAL A 247 -1.94 3.90 11.04
CA VAL A 247 -0.84 3.01 10.65
C VAL A 247 -0.01 2.62 11.88
N GLU A 248 0.29 3.54 12.79
CA GLU A 248 1.01 3.25 14.04
C GLU A 248 0.25 2.27 14.96
N ARG A 249 -1.09 2.39 15.02
CA ARG A 249 -1.93 1.46 15.81
C ARG A 249 -1.98 0.07 15.20
N ARG A 250 -2.02 -0.03 13.86
CA ARG A 250 -2.19 -1.30 13.14
C ARG A 250 -0.87 -2.07 12.97
N TRP A 251 0.21 -1.36 12.68
CA TRP A 251 1.56 -1.88 12.54
C TRP A 251 2.41 -1.36 13.69
N SER A 252 2.54 -2.17 14.74
CA SER A 252 3.32 -1.85 15.93
C SER A 252 4.70 -1.32 15.53
N VAL A 253 5.00 -0.07 15.90
CA VAL A 253 6.27 0.59 15.57
C VAL A 253 7.49 -0.13 16.15
N ARG A 254 7.30 -1.01 17.13
CA ARG A 254 8.34 -1.90 17.64
C ARG A 254 8.73 -2.97 16.63
N GLU A 255 7.75 -3.57 15.96
CA GLU A 255 7.92 -4.76 15.11
C GLU A 255 7.96 -4.42 13.62
N TRP A 256 7.42 -3.27 13.24
CA TRP A 256 7.23 -2.85 11.87
C TRP A 256 7.89 -1.51 11.61
N GLU A 257 8.45 -1.39 10.42
CA GLU A 257 8.76 -0.11 9.81
C GLU A 257 7.84 0.07 8.60
N THR A 258 7.19 1.23 8.47
CA THR A 258 6.26 1.48 7.37
C THR A 258 6.55 2.74 6.60
N ALA A 259 6.17 2.73 5.32
CA ALA A 259 6.00 3.91 4.48
C ALA A 259 4.59 3.85 3.89
N TRP A 260 3.74 4.80 4.25
CA TRP A 260 2.37 4.87 3.76
C TRP A 260 2.20 6.07 2.85
N PHE A 261 1.28 5.97 1.88
CA PHE A 261 0.99 7.05 0.95
C PHE A 261 -0.41 6.93 0.34
N VAL A 262 -0.92 8.07 -0.11
CA VAL A 262 -2.20 8.21 -0.81
C VAL A 262 -1.89 8.82 -2.15
N ASN A 263 -2.20 8.09 -3.22
CA ASN A 263 -1.96 8.60 -4.56
C ASN A 263 -2.81 9.86 -4.83
N PRO A 264 -2.23 10.92 -5.41
CA PRO A 264 -2.98 12.07 -5.88
C PRO A 264 -3.98 11.65 -6.97
N PRO A 265 -5.05 12.41 -7.22
CA PRO A 265 -6.08 12.04 -8.19
C PRO A 265 -5.55 11.64 -9.57
N ARG A 266 -4.48 12.29 -10.07
CA ARG A 266 -3.89 11.95 -11.38
C ARG A 266 -3.28 10.54 -11.46
N LEU A 267 -2.99 9.91 -10.32
CA LEU A 267 -2.33 8.60 -10.21
C LEU A 267 -3.27 7.50 -9.68
N GLN A 268 -4.52 7.83 -9.32
CA GLN A 268 -5.45 6.84 -8.80
C GLN A 268 -5.94 5.90 -9.91
N SER A 269 -5.71 4.60 -9.73
CA SER A 269 -6.16 3.58 -10.68
C SER A 269 -7.66 3.29 -10.61
N VAL A 270 -8.31 3.66 -9.50
CA VAL A 270 -9.73 3.42 -9.24
C VAL A 270 -10.37 4.71 -8.73
N PRO A 271 -10.70 5.65 -9.64
CA PRO A 271 -11.38 6.88 -9.26
C PRO A 271 -12.71 6.57 -8.56
N GLY A 272 -12.97 7.26 -7.43
CA GLY A 272 -14.20 7.09 -6.65
C GLY A 272 -14.10 6.08 -5.50
N LEU A 273 -13.02 5.31 -5.38
CA LEU A 273 -12.74 4.47 -4.21
C LEU A 273 -11.40 4.86 -3.59
N ALA A 274 -11.48 5.50 -2.43
CA ALA A 274 -10.32 6.01 -1.72
C ALA A 274 -9.55 4.84 -1.07
N HIS A 275 -8.23 4.87 -1.20
CA HIS A 275 -7.35 3.88 -0.59
C HIS A 275 -5.99 4.46 -0.21
N ILE A 276 -5.43 3.91 0.86
CA ILE A 276 -4.09 4.20 1.36
C ILE A 276 -3.22 2.99 1.03
N HIS A 277 -2.04 3.23 0.48
CA HIS A 277 -1.01 2.22 0.32
C HIS A 277 -0.12 2.21 1.56
N VAL A 278 0.25 1.02 2.03
CA VAL A 278 1.20 0.84 3.12
C VAL A 278 2.23 -0.20 2.71
N PHE A 279 3.49 0.23 2.56
CA PHE A 279 4.62 -0.68 2.56
C PHE A 279 5.00 -0.98 4.00
N ALA A 280 4.91 -2.24 4.40
CA ALA A 280 5.20 -2.67 5.76
C ALA A 280 6.35 -3.68 5.76
N ARG A 281 7.47 -3.30 6.38
CA ARG A 281 8.64 -4.16 6.56
C ARG A 281 8.64 -4.68 7.99
N TYR A 282 8.65 -6.00 8.15
CA TYR A 282 8.84 -6.61 9.46
C TYR A 282 10.31 -6.51 9.87
N LYS A 283 10.56 -5.98 11.06
CA LYS A 283 11.89 -5.87 11.65
C LYS A 283 12.39 -7.23 12.10
N ASP A 284 13.68 -7.47 11.93
CA ASP A 284 14.30 -8.67 12.48
C ASP A 284 14.42 -8.61 14.01
N GLU A 285 14.83 -9.73 14.63
CA GLU A 285 14.95 -9.82 16.09
C GLU A 285 15.97 -8.84 16.66
N ALA A 286 17.05 -8.54 15.93
CA ALA A 286 18.07 -7.60 16.36
C ALA A 286 17.57 -6.15 16.35
N GLU A 287 16.85 -5.76 15.30
CA GLU A 287 16.19 -4.46 15.20
C GLU A 287 15.14 -4.25 16.30
N GLN A 288 14.37 -5.29 16.63
CA GLN A 288 13.40 -5.24 17.72
C GLN A 288 14.07 -5.17 19.10
N ALA A 289 15.14 -5.93 19.32
CA ALA A 289 15.91 -5.85 20.56
C ALA A 289 16.57 -4.46 20.75
N ALA A 290 17.12 -3.89 19.68
CA ALA A 290 17.66 -2.53 19.70
C ALA A 290 16.58 -1.50 20.05
N TRP A 291 15.37 -1.65 19.49
CA TRP A 291 14.22 -0.79 19.82
C TRP A 291 13.86 -0.83 21.32
N ASP A 292 13.89 -2.02 21.93
CA ASP A 292 13.59 -2.19 23.35
C ASP A 292 14.67 -1.53 24.22
N ILE A 293 15.95 -1.61 23.83
CA ILE A 293 17.08 -0.99 24.55
C ILE A 293 17.02 0.54 24.50
N GLU A 294 16.71 1.14 23.36
CA GLU A 294 16.62 2.61 23.20
C GLU A 294 15.55 3.27 24.08
N ARG A 295 14.59 2.48 24.57
CA ARG A 295 13.36 2.96 25.26
C ARG A 295 13.23 2.43 26.69
N ALA A 296 14.21 1.66 27.17
CA ALA A 296 14.35 1.29 28.57
C ALA A 296 14.95 2.45 29.38
#